data_AF-A0A2N2T889-F1
#
_entry.id   AF-A0A2N2T889-F1
#
_cell.length_a   1.000
_cell.length_b   1.000
_cell.length_c   1.000
_cell.angle_alpha   90.00
_cell.angle_beta   90.00
_cell.angle_gamma   90.00
#
_symmetry.space_group_name_H-M   'P 1'
#
loop_
_entity.id
_entity.type
_entity.pdbx_description
1 polymer ?
#
loop_
_entity_poly.entity_id
_entity_poly.type
_entity_poly.pdbx_seq_one_letter_code
_entity_poly.pdbx_strand_id
1 'polypeptide(L)'
;PYALARIPLAGETRGNLAAGGKGVAQPLTNRDRKIAETVGQVMQENGLFLVGLDVIGEHLTEVNVTSPTGMVEIAAQTDCDPADIFMDALEQRLSATERTETTEKT
;
A
#
# COMPACT_ATOMS: atom_id res chain seq x y z
N PRO A 1 11.30 0.48 2.28
CA PRO A 1 9.82 0.39 2.26
C PRO A 1 9.26 0.37 3.68
N TYR A 2 8.17 1.11 3.90
CA TYR A 2 7.59 1.34 5.22
C TYR A 2 6.09 1.01 5.22
N ALA A 3 5.54 0.70 6.39
CA ALA A 3 4.11 0.70 6.67
C ALA A 3 3.78 1.80 7.69
N LEU A 4 2.51 2.17 7.79
CA LEU A 4 2.01 3.07 8.82
C LEU A 4 1.36 2.29 9.96
N ALA A 5 2.08 2.15 11.08
CA ALA A 5 1.51 1.60 12.30
C ALA A 5 0.45 2.55 12.86
N ARG A 6 -0.73 2.02 13.14
CA ARG A 6 -1.87 2.76 13.68
C ARG A 6 -2.01 2.43 15.17
N ILE A 7 -1.50 3.31 16.03
CA ILE A 7 -1.46 3.09 17.48
C ILE A 7 -2.72 3.70 18.13
N PRO A 8 -3.57 2.90 18.81
CA PRO A 8 -4.73 3.41 19.52
C PRO A 8 -4.35 4.38 20.64
N LEU A 9 -5.27 5.28 20.98
CA LEU A 9 -5.16 6.08 22.20
C LEU A 9 -5.37 5.20 23.44
N ALA A 10 -4.78 5.61 24.56
CA ALA A 10 -4.99 4.91 25.83
C ALA A 10 -6.48 4.91 26.20
N GLY A 11 -7.05 3.72 26.41
CA GLY A 11 -8.47 3.53 26.69
C GLY A 11 -9.34 3.29 25.46
N GLU A 12 -8.78 3.32 24.24
CA GLU A 12 -9.52 3.00 23.02
C GLU A 12 -9.02 1.74 22.33
N THR A 13 -9.96 0.90 21.88
CA THR A 13 -9.63 -0.37 21.21
C THR A 13 -9.38 -0.21 19.72
N ARG A 14 -9.80 0.91 19.13
CA ARG A 14 -9.69 1.19 17.70
C ARG A 14 -8.43 2.01 17.42
N GLY A 15 -7.57 1.51 16.53
CA GLY A 15 -6.33 2.20 16.13
C GLY A 15 -6.48 3.17 14.96
N ASN A 16 -7.64 3.23 14.31
CA ASN A 16 -7.84 4.02 13.09
C ASN A 16 -7.60 5.52 13.32
N LEU A 17 -6.91 6.17 12.36
CA LEU A 17 -6.49 7.58 12.45
C LEU A 17 -7.65 8.54 12.69
N ALA A 18 -8.82 8.24 12.11
CA ALA A 18 -10.05 9.01 12.30
C ALA A 18 -10.55 9.04 13.76
N ALA A 19 -10.16 8.08 14.60
CA ALA A 19 -10.50 8.02 16.02
C ALA A 19 -9.44 8.69 16.92
N GLY A 20 -8.47 9.40 16.36
CA GLY A 20 -7.37 10.04 17.11
C GLY A 20 -6.16 9.15 17.34
N GLY A 21 -6.11 7.97 16.71
CA GLY A 21 -4.93 7.10 16.72
C GLY A 21 -3.71 7.78 16.08
N LYS A 22 -2.51 7.47 16.58
CA LYS A 22 -1.26 8.01 16.04
C LYS A 22 -0.74 7.11 14.93
N GLY A 23 -0.50 7.68 13.74
CA GLY A 23 0.20 7.03 12.65
C GLY A 23 1.71 7.14 12.83
N VAL A 24 2.42 6.01 12.93
CA VAL A 24 3.88 5.96 13.04
C VAL A 24 4.43 5.15 11.88
N ALA A 25 5.24 5.77 11.04
CA ALA A 25 5.90 5.04 9.96
C ALA A 25 6.93 4.06 10.55
N GLN A 26 6.93 2.82 10.08
CA GLN A 26 7.86 1.79 10.52
C GLN A 26 8.33 0.94 9.32
N PRO A 27 9.58 0.43 9.33
CA PRO A 27 10.04 -0.49 8.30
C PRO A 27 9.14 -1.72 8.22
N LEU A 28 8.91 -2.23 7.01
CA LEU A 28 8.23 -3.51 6.83
C LEU A 28 9.05 -4.64 7.48
N THR A 29 8.38 -5.49 8.26
CA THR A 29 8.96 -6.75 8.72
C THR A 29 9.04 -7.76 7.56
N ASN A 30 9.77 -8.87 7.78
CA ASN A 30 9.78 -9.99 6.84
C ASN A 30 8.38 -10.58 6.64
N ARG A 31 7.55 -10.54 7.68
CA ARG A 31 6.18 -11.03 7.60
C ARG A 31 5.31 -10.12 6.74
N ASP A 32 5.38 -8.80 6.98
CA ASP A 32 4.63 -7.81 6.21
C ASP A 32 4.95 -7.95 4.72
N ARG A 33 6.25 -8.07 4.40
CA ARG A 33 6.71 -8.31 3.03
C ARG A 33 6.10 -9.57 2.43
N LYS A 34 6.15 -10.70 3.15
CA LYS A 34 5.58 -11.97 2.68
C LYS A 34 4.07 -11.85 2.43
N ILE A 35 3.33 -11.17 3.31
CA ILE A 35 1.90 -10.91 3.12
C ILE A 35 1.69 -10.06 1.86
N ALA A 36 2.40 -8.95 1.74
CA ALA A 36 2.28 -8.02 0.62
C ALA A 36 2.59 -8.67 -0.73
N GLU A 37 3.65 -9.47 -0.83
CA GLU A 37 4.02 -10.18 -2.06
C GLU A 37 2.97 -11.25 -2.43
N THR A 38 2.49 -12.02 -1.45
CA THR A 38 1.48 -13.06 -1.68
C THR A 38 0.15 -12.47 -2.14
N VAL A 39 -0.35 -11.45 -1.43
CA VAL A 39 -1.63 -10.81 -1.74
C VAL A 39 -1.51 -9.98 -3.00
N GLY A 40 -0.41 -9.24 -3.17
CA GLY A 40 -0.15 -8.38 -4.32
C GLY A 40 -0.21 -9.12 -5.65
N GLN A 41 0.31 -10.35 -5.71
CA GLN A 41 0.17 -11.20 -6.91
C GLN A 41 -1.31 -11.42 -7.27
N VAL A 42 -2.13 -11.84 -6.31
CA VAL A 42 -3.57 -12.07 -6.53
C VAL A 42 -4.29 -10.79 -6.92
N MET A 43 -3.97 -9.66 -6.27
CA MET A 43 -4.59 -8.36 -6.58
C MET A 43 -4.26 -7.91 -8.01
N GLN A 44 -3.01 -8.10 -8.45
CA GLN A 44 -2.57 -7.79 -9.81
C GLN A 44 -3.32 -8.63 -10.85
N GLU A 45 -3.48 -9.93 -10.61
CA GLU A 45 -4.26 -10.83 -11.47
C GLU A 45 -5.73 -10.38 -11.61
N ASN A 46 -6.27 -9.71 -10.59
CA ASN A 46 -7.63 -9.16 -10.59
C ASN A 46 -7.70 -7.70 -11.07
N GLY A 47 -6.62 -7.14 -11.62
CA GLY A 47 -6.59 -5.79 -12.17
C GLY A 47 -6.56 -4.67 -11.13
N LEU A 48 -6.37 -4.99 -9.85
CA LEU A 48 -6.28 -4.00 -8.77
C LEU A 48 -4.87 -3.41 -8.72
N PHE A 49 -4.75 -2.15 -9.12
CA PHE A 49 -3.46 -1.47 -9.24
C PHE A 49 -2.93 -0.91 -7.91
N LEU A 50 -3.82 -0.42 -7.06
CA LEU A 50 -3.51 0.13 -5.74
C LEU A 50 -4.40 -0.52 -4.70
N VAL A 51 -3.79 -1.09 -3.66
CA VAL A 51 -4.46 -1.72 -2.53
C VAL A 51 -3.77 -1.36 -1.23
N GLY A 52 -4.53 -1.24 -0.14
CA GLY A 52 -4.01 -1.15 1.21
C GLY A 52 -4.20 -2.47 1.94
N LEU A 53 -3.19 -2.91 2.69
CA LEU A 53 -3.25 -4.13 3.48
C LEU A 53 -3.20 -3.77 4.96
N ASP A 54 -4.21 -4.23 5.69
CA ASP A 54 -4.26 -4.06 7.15
C ASP A 54 -3.78 -5.35 7.81
N VAL A 55 -2.74 -5.22 8.63
CA VAL A 55 -2.09 -6.31 9.34
C VAL A 55 -2.09 -6.01 10.84
N ILE A 56 -2.44 -7.02 11.64
CA ILE A 56 -2.32 -7.00 13.10
C ILE A 56 -1.43 -8.17 13.53
N GLY A 57 -0.28 -7.87 14.13
CA GLY A 57 0.75 -8.87 14.41
C GLY A 57 1.22 -9.53 13.10
N GLU A 58 1.03 -10.84 12.99
CA GLU A 58 1.50 -11.64 11.85
C GLU A 58 0.38 -12.00 10.85
N HIS A 59 -0.79 -11.38 11.00
CA HIS A 59 -2.03 -11.77 10.32
C HIS A 59 -2.62 -10.61 9.53
N LEU A 60 -2.96 -10.88 8.27
CA LEU A 60 -3.77 -10.01 7.44
C LEU A 60 -5.22 -10.01 7.96
N THR A 61 -5.79 -8.83 8.16
CA THR A 61 -7.16 -8.68 8.66
C THR A 61 -8.11 -8.07 7.63
N GLU A 62 -7.62 -7.18 6.75
CA GLU A 62 -8.45 -6.50 5.76
C GLU A 62 -7.63 -6.13 4.51
N VAL A 63 -8.31 -6.08 3.36
CA VAL A 63 -7.76 -5.61 2.07
C VAL A 63 -8.62 -4.45 1.57
N ASN A 64 -8.04 -3.26 1.54
CA ASN A 64 -8.69 -2.02 1.12
C ASN A 64 -8.43 -1.74 -0.36
N VAL A 65 -9.47 -1.83 -1.20
CA VAL A 65 -9.34 -1.74 -2.68
C VAL A 65 -9.91 -0.46 -3.29
N THR A 66 -10.63 0.36 -2.52
CA THR A 66 -11.34 1.55 -3.03
C THR A 66 -10.53 2.83 -2.86
N SER A 67 -10.11 3.15 -1.64
CA SER A 67 -9.36 4.38 -1.33
C SER A 67 -8.41 4.14 -0.16
N PRO A 68 -7.34 3.33 -0.36
CA PRO A 68 -6.35 3.13 0.69
C PRO A 68 -5.60 4.44 0.99
N THR A 69 -5.23 4.63 2.26
CA THR A 69 -4.61 5.86 2.78
C THR A 69 -3.26 5.58 3.43
N GLY A 70 -2.57 6.61 3.96
CA GLY A 70 -1.33 6.46 4.72
C GLY A 70 -0.06 6.92 3.98
N MET A 71 -0.16 7.29 2.70
CA MET A 71 1.01 7.74 1.91
C MET A 71 1.63 9.02 2.47
N VAL A 72 0.79 10.01 2.80
CA VAL A 72 1.22 11.33 3.30
C VAL A 72 1.96 11.19 4.63
N GLU A 73 1.43 10.36 5.53
CA GLU A 73 2.01 10.15 6.85
C GLU A 73 3.34 9.40 6.78
N ILE A 74 3.51 8.47 5.84
CA ILE A 74 4.78 7.78 5.60
C ILE A 74 5.82 8.74 5.02
N ALA A 75 5.44 9.53 4.00
CA ALA A 75 6.32 10.53 3.39
C ALA A 75 6.77 11.60 4.39
N ALA A 76 5.89 12.01 5.31
CA ALA A 76 6.23 13.00 6.33
C ALA A 76 7.22 12.49 7.40
N GLN A 77 7.38 11.17 7.56
CA GLN A 77 8.15 10.56 8.64
C GLN A 77 9.41 9.83 8.17
N THR A 78 9.58 9.64 6.86
CA THR A 78 10.62 8.79 6.28
C THR A 78 11.22 9.42 5.02
N ASP A 79 12.25 8.79 4.49
CA ASP A 79 12.87 9.11 3.20
C ASP A 79 12.15 8.47 2.00
N CYS A 80 11.02 7.79 2.23
CA CYS A 80 10.23 7.12 1.22
C CYS A 80 8.98 7.94 0.90
N ASP A 81 8.77 8.28 -0.37
CA ASP A 81 7.51 8.86 -0.85
C ASP A 81 6.68 7.78 -1.60
N PRO A 82 5.63 7.22 -0.98
CA PRO A 82 4.79 6.22 -1.64
C PRO A 82 3.99 6.77 -2.83
N ALA A 83 3.72 8.07 -2.88
CA ALA A 83 3.00 8.67 -4.00
C ALA A 83 3.87 8.70 -5.25
N ASP A 84 5.16 9.04 -5.11
CA ASP A 84 6.13 8.97 -6.22
C ASP A 84 6.27 7.53 -6.73
N ILE A 85 6.41 6.55 -5.84
CA ILE A 85 6.47 5.12 -6.23
C ILE A 85 5.22 4.69 -7.00
N PHE A 86 4.04 5.15 -6.57
CA PHE A 86 2.78 4.87 -7.28
C PHE A 86 2.76 5.50 -8.68
N MET A 87 3.19 6.76 -8.80
CA MET A 87 3.24 7.47 -10.08
C MET A 87 4.24 6.82 -11.05
N ASP A 88 5.44 6.47 -10.58
CA ASP A 88 6.43 5.74 -11.35
C ASP A 88 5.87 4.42 -11.91
N ALA A 89 5.17 3.66 -11.06
CA ALA A 89 4.54 2.40 -11.47
C ALA A 89 3.41 2.64 -12.49
N LEU A 90 2.65 3.74 -12.35
CA LEU A 90 1.55 4.08 -13.24
C LEU A 90 2.07 4.45 -14.63
N GLU A 91 3.10 5.31 -14.69
CA GLU A 91 3.76 5.71 -15.93
C GLU A 91 4.36 4.50 -16.65
N GLN A 92 5.04 3.62 -15.91
CA GLN A 92 5.58 2.38 -16.46
C GLN A 92 4.48 1.51 -17.07
N ARG A 93 3.33 1.35 -16.38
CA ARG A 93 2.19 0.59 -16.88
C ARG A 93 1.61 1.18 -18.16
N LEU A 94 1.41 2.51 -18.21
CA LEU A 94 0.90 3.19 -19.40
C LEU A 94 1.85 3.03 -20.60
N SER A 95 3.16 3.18 -20.38
CA SER A 95 4.17 2.99 -21.44
C SER A 95 4.22 1.55 -21.99
N ALA A 96 3.90 0.56 -21.15
CA ALA A 96 3.85 -0.84 -21.57
C ALA A 96 2.61 -1.14 -22.43
N THR A 97 1.48 -0.52 -22.10
CA THR A 97 0.25 -0.62 -22.90
C THR A 97 0.45 -0.03 -24.30
N GLU A 98 1.07 1.15 -24.43
CA GLU A 98 1.34 1.80 -25.73
C GLU A 98 2.22 0.94 -26.66
N ARG A 99 3.22 0.23 -26.11
CA ARG A 99 4.07 -0.69 -26.88
C ARG A 99 3.30 -1.91 -27.41
N THR A 100 2.32 -2.38 -26.65
CA THR A 100 1.52 -3.56 -27.02
C THR A 100 0.56 -3.22 -28.16
N GLU A 101 -0.11 -2.05 -28.09
CA GLU A 101 -1.03 -1.58 -29.13
C GLU A 101 -0.35 -1.25 -30.47
N THR A 102 0.92 -0.80 -30.44
CA THR A 102 1.68 -0.51 -31.66
C THR A 102 2.10 -1.80 -32.38
N THR A 103 2.30 -2.89 -31.64
CA THR A 103 2.74 -4.19 -32.18
C THR A 103 1.57 -4.97 -32.83
N GLU A 104 0.34 -4.77 -32.37
CA GLU A 104 -0.87 -5.42 -32.95
C GLU A 104 -1.42 -4.72 -34.20
N LYS A 105 -0.97 -3.49 -34.51
CA LYS A 105 -1.41 -2.69 -35.67
C LYS A 105 -0.52 -2.81 -36.91
N THR A 106 0.46 -3.71 -36.92
CA THR A 106 1.37 -3.95 -38.06
C THR A 106 1.24 -5.39 -38.53
#